data_AF-A0A958FDS7-F1
#
_entry.id   AF-A0A958FDS7-F1
#
_cell.length_a   1.000
_cell.length_b   1.000
_cell.length_c   1.000
_cell.angle_alpha   90.00
_cell.angle_beta   90.00
_cell.angle_gamma   90.00
#
_symmetry.space_group_name_H-M   'P 1'
#
loop_
_entity.id
_entity.type
_entity.pdbx_description
1 polymer ?
#
loop_
_entity_poly.entity_id
_entity_poly.type
_entity_poly.pdbx_seq_one_letter_code
_entity_poly.pdbx_strand_id
1 'polypeptide(L)' 'TVSHVWYYGDEEKARIEHDVKAKSWRTWSSKRIAPSWTGQWRVDVVSPDGTVLGSKSFTIKAASGE' A
#
# COMPACT_ATOMS: atom_id res chain seq x y z
N THR A 1 9.39 10.48 -8.59
CA THR A 1 8.41 10.12 -7.55
C THR A 1 8.10 8.64 -7.66
N VAL A 2 7.62 8.03 -6.59
CA VAL A 2 7.02 6.68 -6.62
C VAL A 2 5.74 6.72 -5.82
N SER A 3 4.77 5.88 -6.15
CA SER A 3 3.49 5.81 -5.46
C SER A 3 3.37 4.50 -4.69
N HIS A 4 2.96 4.55 -3.43
CA HIS A 4 2.40 3.40 -2.75
C HIS A 4 0.89 3.36 -3.01
N VAL A 5 0.43 2.34 -3.73
CA VAL A 5 -0.98 2.13 -4.06
C VAL A 5 -1.51 0.97 -3.21
N TRP A 6 -2.49 1.27 -2.36
CA TRP A 6 -3.11 0.34 -1.42
C TRP A 6 -4.38 -0.24 -2.02
N TYR A 7 -4.42 -1.55 -2.18
CA TYR A 7 -5.55 -2.31 -2.67
C TYR A 7 -6.17 -3.17 -1.57
N TYR A 8 -7.51 -3.14 -1.48
CA TYR A 8 -8.30 -4.10 -0.72
C TYR A 8 -9.01 -5.02 -1.70
N GLY A 9 -8.60 -6.30 -1.76
CA GLY A 9 -8.90 -7.15 -2.92
C GLY A 9 -8.33 -6.52 -4.19
N ASP A 10 -9.20 -6.20 -5.15
CA ASP A 10 -8.86 -5.55 -6.42
C ASP A 10 -9.20 -4.04 -6.45
N GLU A 11 -9.73 -3.49 -5.36
CA GLU A 11 -10.16 -2.10 -5.28
C GLU A 11 -9.04 -1.20 -4.72
N GLU A 12 -8.64 -0.16 -5.47
CA GLU A 12 -7.71 0.87 -4.99
C GLU A 12 -8.37 1.69 -3.88
N LYS A 13 -7.84 1.60 -2.65
CA LYS A 13 -8.32 2.33 -1.47
C LYS A 13 -7.50 3.58 -1.14
N ALA A 14 -6.27 3.68 -1.62
CA ALA A 14 -5.44 4.87 -1.49
C ALA A 14 -4.23 4.83 -2.42
N ARG A 15 -3.77 6.02 -2.81
CA ARG A 15 -2.51 6.24 -3.51
C ARG A 15 -1.74 7.34 -2.79
N ILE A 16 -0.51 7.04 -2.40
CA ILE A 16 0.36 7.96 -1.67
C ILE A 16 1.62 8.15 -2.49
N GLU A 17 1.84 9.37 -2.95
CA GLU A 17 3.04 9.73 -3.70
C GLU A 17 4.20 10.08 -2.76
N HIS A 18 5.39 9.66 -3.16
CA HIS A 18 6.64 9.93 -2.46
C HIS A 18 7.67 10.53 -3.41
N ASP A 19 8.20 11.70 -3.02
CA ASP A 19 9.34 12.31 -3.69
C ASP A 19 10.64 11.59 -3.33
N VAL A 20 11.13 10.79 -4.27
CA VAL A 20 12.43 10.11 -4.17
C VAL A 20 13.51 11.06 -4.66
N LYS A 21 14.37 11.52 -3.74
CA LYS A 21 15.42 12.52 -4.03
C LYS A 21 16.83 11.95 -4.18
N ALA A 22 17.01 10.62 -4.07
CA ALA A 22 18.32 9.97 -4.15
C ALA A 22 18.24 8.58 -4.81
N LYS A 23 19.39 8.06 -5.26
CA LYS A 23 19.51 6.73 -5.91
C LYS A 23 19.05 5.57 -5.02
N SER A 24 19.30 5.69 -3.72
CA SER A 24 18.81 4.74 -2.70
C SER A 24 18.08 5.55 -1.64
N TRP A 25 16.77 5.31 -1.49
CA TRP A 25 15.91 6.01 -0.54
C TRP A 25 14.96 5.01 0.11
N ARG A 26 14.65 5.23 1.40
CA ARG A 26 13.60 4.50 2.10
C ARG A 26 12.43 5.41 2.36
N THR A 27 11.24 4.99 1.96
CA THR A 27 9.99 5.69 2.25
C THR A 27 8.98 4.70 2.84
N TRP A 28 8.01 5.23 3.56
CA TRP A 28 6.95 4.44 4.17
C TRP A 28 5.63 5.20 4.06
N SER A 29 4.55 4.43 3.97
CA SER A 29 3.18 4.93 4.08
C SER A 29 2.44 4.08 5.09
N SER A 30 1.50 4.67 5.82
CA SER A 30 0.61 3.94 6.72
C SER A 30 -0.84 4.26 6.38
N LYS A 31 -1.73 3.30 6.62
CA LYS A 31 -3.17 3.46 6.45
C LYS A 31 -3.89 2.82 7.63
N ARG A 32 -4.80 3.56 8.25
CA ARG A 32 -5.70 3.01 9.27
C ARG A 32 -6.78 2.18 8.57
N ILE A 33 -6.87 0.91 8.93
CA ILE A 33 -7.79 -0.04 8.31
C ILE A 33 -9.05 -0.14 9.17
N ALA A 34 -10.22 0.09 8.56
CA ALA A 34 -11.49 -0.07 9.26
C ALA A 34 -11.76 -1.57 9.54
N PRO A 35 -12.50 -1.92 10.62
CA PRO A 35 -12.85 -3.31 10.92
C PRO A 35 -13.60 -4.03 9.78
N SER A 36 -14.37 -3.27 8.99
CA SER A 36 -15.08 -3.78 7.81
C SER A 36 -14.16 -4.09 6.62
N TRP A 37 -12.90 -3.67 6.65
CA TRP A 37 -11.90 -3.96 5.60
C TRP A 37 -10.87 -5.00 6.06
N THR A 38 -11.34 -5.98 6.83
CA THR A 38 -10.56 -7.18 7.14
C THR A 38 -10.49 -8.08 5.91
N GLY A 39 -9.40 -8.84 5.76
CA GLY A 39 -9.13 -9.65 4.59
C GLY A 39 -7.84 -9.27 3.87
N GLN A 40 -7.78 -9.56 2.57
CA GLN A 40 -6.56 -9.48 1.79
C GLN A 40 -6.28 -8.05 1.32
N TRP A 41 -5.04 -7.63 1.54
CA TRP A 41 -4.52 -6.34 1.12
C TRP A 41 -3.26 -6.53 0.29
N ARG A 42 -3.05 -5.61 -0.64
CA ARG A 42 -1.83 -5.50 -1.45
C ARG A 42 -1.39 -4.04 -1.47
N VAL A 43 -0.09 -3.81 -1.35
CA VAL A 43 0.52 -2.50 -1.59
C VAL A 43 1.48 -2.64 -2.75
N ASP A 44 1.21 -1.88 -3.82
CA ASP A 44 2.06 -1.82 -5.00
C ASP A 44 2.89 -0.54 -4.96
N VAL A 45 4.18 -0.67 -5.26
CA VAL A 45 5.08 0.46 -5.52
C VAL A 45 5.05 0.73 -7.01
N VAL A 46 4.48 1.85 -7.42
CA VAL A 46 4.26 2.20 -8.82
C VAL A 46 5.16 3.37 -9.20
N SER A 47 5.87 3.25 -10.31
CA SER A 47 6.67 4.33 -10.88
C SER A 47 5.80 5.38 -11.60
N PRO A 48 6.35 6.55 -11.96
CA PRO A 48 5.58 7.60 -12.63
C PRO A 48 5.01 7.18 -14.00
N ASP A 49 5.67 6.26 -14.68
CA ASP A 49 5.23 5.65 -15.95
C ASP A 49 4.15 4.57 -15.77
N GLY A 50 3.73 4.28 -14.53
CA GLY A 50 2.69 3.29 -14.22
C GLY A 50 3.22 1.86 -14.05
N THR A 51 4.53 1.63 -14.13
CA THR A 51 5.13 0.32 -13.93
C THR A 51 5.14 -0.06 -12.44
N VAL A 52 4.73 -1.28 -12.12
CA VAL A 52 4.85 -1.82 -10.76
C VAL A 52 6.29 -2.24 -10.51
N LEU A 53 6.98 -1.51 -9.64
CA LEU A 53 8.36 -1.78 -9.21
C LEU A 53 8.44 -2.90 -8.16
N GLY A 54 7.34 -3.13 -7.44
CA GLY A 54 7.23 -4.21 -6.48
C GLY A 54 5.89 -4.23 -5.76
N SER A 55 5.53 -5.39 -5.22
CA SER A 55 4.25 -5.60 -4.54
C SER A 55 4.43 -6.30 -3.22
N LYS A 56 3.63 -5.92 -2.22
CA LYS A 56 3.57 -6.61 -0.93
C LYS A 56 2.13 -6.92 -0.56
N SER A 57 1.83 -8.20 -0.45
CA SER A 57 0.52 -8.68 0.01
C SER A 57 0.55 -9.08 1.47
N PHE A 58 -0.53 -8.82 2.19
CA PHE A 58 -0.75 -9.22 3.58
C PHE A 58 -2.25 -9.37 3.85
N THR A 59 -2.59 -9.97 5.00
CA THR A 59 -4.00 -10.15 5.40
C THR A 59 -4.22 -9.49 6.75
N ILE A 60 -5.23 -8.62 6.82
CA ILE A 60 -5.69 -8.02 8.07
C ILE A 60 -6.73 -8.94 8.69
N LYS A 61 -6.44 -9.45 9.88
CA LYS A 61 -7.40 -10.19 10.69
C LYS A 61 -8.22 -9.20 11.52
N ALA A 62 -9.50 -9.52 11.75
CA ALA A 62 -10.30 -8.79 12.72
C ALA A 62 -9.56 -8.82 14.07
N ALA A 63 -9.57 -7.68 14.76
CA ALA A 63 -9.13 -7.68 16.16
C ALA A 63 -10.10 -8.59 16.91
N SER A 64 -9.60 -9.69 17.46
CA SER A 64 -10.35 -10.47 18.45
C SER A 64 -10.56 -9.54 19.63
N GLY A 65 -11.80 -9.12 19.86
CA GLY A 65 -12.17 -8.51 21.13
C GLY A 65 -12.04 -9.59 22.20
N GLU A 66 -11.23 -9.32 23.22
CA GLU A 66 -11.24 -10.04 24.49
C GLU A 66 -12.07 -9.25 25.50
#